data_AF-A0A537YXX6-F1
#
_entry.id   AF-A0A537YXX6-F1
#
_cell.length_a   1.000
_cell.length_b   1.000
_cell.length_c   1.000
_cell.angle_alpha   90.00
_cell.angle_beta   90.00
_cell.angle_gamma   90.00
#
_symmetry.space_group_name_H-M   'P 1'
#
loop_
_entity.id
_entity.type
_entity.pdbx_description
1 polymer ?
#
loop_
_entity_poly.entity_id
_entity_poly.type
_entity_poly.pdbx_seq_one_letter_code
_entity_poly.pdbx_strand_id
1 'polypeptide(L)'
;MDERPGLTSRIGLLRPMRHRDFRLLWIGQTISMTGDGTYYVAVAWLVYHNLHGSPGAFAAVGVAWSLPQLLLLLASGALSDRMDRRHLMIAGDLLRLIAITVIGILCLT
;
A
#
# COMPACT_ATOMS: atom_id res chain seq x y z
N MET A 1 -3.40 50.21 12.23
CA MET A 1 -3.02 49.00 13.00
C MET A 1 -3.53 47.83 12.20
N ASP A 2 -2.71 47.34 11.28
CA ASP A 2 -3.09 46.48 10.15
C ASP A 2 -2.67 45.04 10.49
N GLU A 3 -3.57 44.27 11.10
CA GLU A 3 -3.33 42.86 11.44
C GLU A 3 -3.40 42.01 10.16
N ARG A 4 -2.30 41.97 9.42
CA ARG A 4 -2.16 41.07 8.27
C ARG A 4 -2.32 39.62 8.76
N PRO A 5 -3.31 38.85 8.26
CA PRO A 5 -3.49 37.47 8.69
C PRO A 5 -2.22 36.68 8.37
N GLY A 6 -1.58 36.13 9.40
CA GLY A 6 -0.37 35.34 9.28
C GLY A 6 -0.58 34.21 8.26
N LEU A 7 0.40 34.02 7.37
CA LEU A 7 0.38 33.08 6.24
C LEU A 7 -0.07 31.66 6.64
N THR A 8 0.16 31.29 7.90
CA THR A 8 -0.22 30.02 8.55
C THR A 8 -1.73 29.81 8.69
N SER A 9 -2.58 30.85 8.69
CA SER A 9 -4.05 30.69 8.79
C SER A 9 -4.71 30.34 7.44
N ARG A 10 -4.03 30.57 6.31
CA ARG A 10 -4.57 30.36 4.97
C ARG A 10 -4.44 28.93 4.45
N ILE A 11 -3.59 28.10 5.06
CA ILE A 11 -3.35 26.73 4.59
C ILE A 11 -3.49 25.77 5.78
N GLY A 12 -4.74 25.38 6.07
CA GLY A 12 -5.06 24.39 7.09
C GLY A 12 -4.67 22.96 6.68
N LEU A 13 -3.40 22.72 6.34
CA LEU A 13 -2.87 21.40 5.91
C LEU A 13 -3.17 20.28 6.92
N LEU A 14 -3.15 20.60 8.21
CA LEU A 14 -3.40 19.63 9.29
C LEU A 14 -4.87 19.59 9.73
N ARG A 15 -5.75 20.42 9.13
CA ARG A 15 -7.18 20.46 9.48
C ARG A 15 -7.88 19.10 9.29
N PRO A 16 -7.58 18.29 8.25
CA PRO A 16 -8.16 16.96 8.11
C PRO A 16 -7.79 16.00 9.25
N MET A 17 -6.61 16.16 9.88
CA MET A 17 -6.14 15.28 10.98
C MET A 17 -6.96 15.41 12.27
N ARG A 18 -7.83 16.43 12.37
CA ARG A 18 -8.79 16.57 13.48
C ARG A 18 -9.85 15.48 13.46
N HIS A 19 -10.20 14.96 12.28
CA HIS A 19 -11.15 13.87 12.14
C HIS A 19 -10.48 12.54 12.48
N ARG A 20 -11.04 11.80 13.44
CA ARG A 20 -10.48 10.53 13.93
C ARG A 20 -10.27 9.52 12.80
N ASP A 21 -11.27 9.36 11.93
CA ASP A 21 -11.23 8.36 10.87
C ASP A 21 -10.16 8.70 9.81
N PHE A 22 -10.05 9.98 9.43
CA PHE A 22 -8.98 10.43 8.55
C PHE A 22 -7.60 10.20 9.18
N ARG A 23 -7.43 10.50 10.48
CA ARG A 23 -6.16 10.30 11.17
C ARG A 23 -5.77 8.83 11.23
N LEU A 24 -6.72 7.93 11.51
CA LEU A 24 -6.48 6.48 11.50
C LEU A 24 -6.09 5.98 10.10
N LEU A 25 -6.83 6.41 9.07
CA LEU A 25 -6.52 6.06 7.69
C LEU A 25 -5.13 6.56 7.30
N TRP A 26 -4.81 7.82 7.61
CA TRP A 26 -3.54 8.43 7.26
C TRP A 26 -2.37 7.69 7.90
N ILE A 27 -2.43 7.45 9.21
CA ILE A 27 -1.37 6.71 9.92
C ILE A 27 -1.24 5.28 9.38
N GLY A 28 -2.37 4.58 9.22
CA GLY A 28 -2.38 3.20 8.71
C GLY A 28 -1.80 3.10 7.31
N GLN A 29 -2.19 4.01 6.40
CA GLN A 29 -1.68 4.06 5.04
C GLN A 29 -0.20 4.44 5.00
N THR A 30 0.24 5.41 5.79
CA THR A 30 1.67 5.76 5.89
C THR A 30 2.51 4.56 6.31
N ILE A 31 2.11 3.86 7.38
CA ILE A 31 2.81 2.65 7.84
C ILE A 31 2.79 1.57 6.75
N SER A 32 1.64 1.34 6.10
CA SER A 32 1.49 0.33 5.06
C SER A 32 2.37 0.60 3.85
N MET A 33 2.46 1.87 3.42
CA MET A 33 3.31 2.29 2.30
C MET A 33 4.80 2.17 2.63
N THR A 34 5.20 2.48 3.86
CA THR A 34 6.56 2.22 4.33
C THR A 34 6.85 0.72 4.34
N GLY A 35 5.89 -0.10 4.79
CA GLY A 35 5.96 -1.55 4.73
C GLY A 35 6.12 -2.08 3.30
N ASP A 36 5.40 -1.51 2.34
CA ASP A 36 5.53 -1.84 0.91
C ASP A 36 6.96 -1.57 0.41
N GLY A 37 7.51 -0.40 0.73
CA GLY A 37 8.89 -0.05 0.41
C GLY A 37 9.89 -1.12 0.88
N THR A 38 9.78 -1.52 2.14
CA THR A 38 10.61 -2.59 2.71
C THR A 38 10.39 -3.93 2.02
N TYR A 39 9.13 -4.29 1.76
CA TYR A 39 8.77 -5.54 1.07
C TYR A 39 9.37 -5.61 -0.34
N TYR A 40 9.35 -4.52 -1.12
CA TYR A 40 9.96 -4.50 -2.46
C TYR A 40 11.46 -4.78 -2.41
N VAL A 41 12.17 -4.14 -1.47
CA VAL A 41 13.61 -4.36 -1.30
C VAL A 41 13.89 -5.80 -0.88
N ALA A 42 13.09 -6.35 0.05
CA ALA A 42 13.22 -7.72 0.51
C ALA A 42 13.00 -8.74 -0.62
N VAL A 43 11.96 -8.56 -1.45
CA VAL A 43 11.70 -9.45 -2.59
C VAL A 43 12.80 -9.33 -3.66
N ALA A 44 13.27 -8.12 -3.97
CA ALA A 44 14.37 -7.93 -4.91
C ALA A 44 15.64 -8.64 -4.43
N TRP A 45 15.95 -8.53 -3.14
CA TRP A 45 17.06 -9.24 -2.51
C TRP A 45 16.86 -10.76 -2.56
N LEU A 46 15.65 -11.26 -2.27
CA LEU A 46 15.33 -12.68 -2.30
C LEU A 46 15.55 -13.30 -3.69
N VAL A 47 15.10 -12.63 -4.75
CA VAL A 47 15.32 -13.09 -6.13
C VAL A 47 16.81 -13.09 -6.47
N TYR A 48 17.54 -12.06 -6.06
CA TYR A 48 18.98 -12.01 -6.28
C TYR A 48 19.71 -13.15 -5.56
N HIS A 49 19.39 -13.40 -4.29
CA HIS A 49 20.07 -14.38 -3.46
C HIS A 49 19.69 -15.83 -3.81
N ASN A 50 18.40 -16.16 -3.86
CA ASN A 50 17.94 -17.54 -4.04
C ASN A 50 17.91 -17.99 -5.51
N LEU A 51 17.67 -17.05 -6.43
CA LEU A 51 17.56 -17.34 -7.87
C LEU A 51 18.78 -16.83 -8.66
N HIS A 52 19.88 -16.51 -7.95
CA HIS A 52 21.17 -16.08 -8.50
C HIS A 52 21.06 -14.94 -9.53
N GLY A 53 20.06 -14.08 -9.38
CA GLY A 53 19.83 -12.96 -10.29
C GLY A 53 19.36 -13.35 -11.70
N SER A 54 18.72 -14.51 -11.89
CA SER A 54 18.16 -14.91 -13.18
C SER A 54 17.19 -13.85 -13.73
N PRO A 55 17.37 -13.35 -14.98
CA PRO A 55 16.46 -12.37 -15.58
C PRO A 55 15.01 -12.87 -15.68
N GLY A 56 14.82 -14.18 -15.91
CA GLY A 56 13.49 -14.79 -15.97
C GLY A 56 12.76 -14.76 -14.64
N ALA A 57 13.48 -14.84 -13.52
CA ALA A 57 12.91 -14.77 -12.18
C ALA A 57 12.39 -13.37 -11.86
N PHE A 58 13.19 -12.33 -12.18
CA PHE A 58 12.76 -10.95 -12.05
C PHE A 58 11.55 -10.64 -12.93
N ALA A 59 11.54 -11.14 -14.17
CA ALA A 59 10.39 -11.00 -15.06
C ALA A 59 9.13 -11.67 -14.48
N ALA A 60 9.25 -12.88 -13.94
CA ALA A 60 8.13 -13.60 -13.31
C ALA A 60 7.55 -12.84 -12.11
N VAL A 61 8.41 -12.29 -11.24
CA VAL A 61 7.96 -11.45 -10.10
C VAL A 61 7.28 -10.16 -10.60
N GLY A 62 7.81 -9.52 -11.63
CA GLY A 62 7.19 -8.34 -12.23
C GLY A 62 5.81 -8.62 -12.84
N VAL A 63 5.65 -9.79 -13.48
CA VAL A 63 4.35 -10.25 -13.99
C VAL A 63 3.40 -10.55 -12.84
N ALA A 64 3.85 -11.24 -11.79
CA ALA A 64 3.04 -11.52 -10.61
C ALA A 64 2.59 -10.24 -9.89
N TRP A 65 3.38 -9.17 -9.96
CA TRP A 65 3.02 -7.86 -9.46
C TRP A 65 1.95 -7.16 -10.31
N SER A 66 2.14 -7.15 -11.63
CA SER A 66 1.31 -6.34 -12.54
C SER A 66 0.02 -7.03 -12.95
N LEU A 67 0.02 -8.36 -13.08
CA LEU A 67 -1.11 -9.13 -13.59
C LEU A 67 -2.38 -8.97 -12.74
N PRO A 68 -2.33 -9.09 -11.39
CA PRO A 68 -3.52 -8.87 -10.57
C PRO A 68 -4.04 -7.43 -10.68
N GLN A 69 -3.15 -6.45 -10.77
CA GLN A 69 -3.53 -5.04 -10.92
C GLN A 69 -4.30 -4.82 -12.23
N LEU A 70 -3.81 -5.38 -13.34
CA LEU A 70 -4.47 -5.29 -14.64
C LEU A 70 -5.85 -5.97 -14.65
N LEU A 71 -5.93 -7.19 -14.10
CA LEU A 71 -7.17 -7.96 -14.07
C LEU A 71 -8.23 -7.33 -13.15
N LEU A 72 -7.80 -6.73 -12.05
CA LEU A 72 -8.70 -6.19 -11.02
C LEU A 72 -8.94 -4.68 -11.15
N LEU A 73 -8.30 -3.99 -12.10
CA LEU A 73 -8.40 -2.53 -12.24
C LEU A 73 -9.87 -2.07 -12.34
N LEU A 74 -10.61 -2.57 -13.33
CA LEU A 74 -12.01 -2.20 -13.54
C LEU A 74 -12.93 -2.79 -12.47
N ALA A 75 -12.67 -4.03 -12.05
CA ALA A 75 -13.48 -4.71 -11.04
C ALA A 75 -13.43 -3.97 -9.70
N SER A 76 -12.26 -3.47 -9.30
CA SER A 76 -12.08 -2.73 -8.05
C SER A 76 -12.92 -1.45 -8.01
N GLY A 77 -13.03 -0.71 -9.12
CA GLY A 77 -13.85 0.48 -9.23
C GLY A 77 -15.34 0.18 -9.03
N ALA A 78 -15.87 -0.76 -9.82
CA ALA A 78 -17.26 -1.18 -9.72
C ALA A 78 -17.62 -1.74 -8.33
N LEU A 79 -16.68 -2.43 -7.68
CA LEU A 79 -16.86 -2.97 -6.34
C LEU A 79 -16.83 -1.86 -5.28
N SER A 80 -15.97 -0.86 -5.44
CA SER A 80 -15.83 0.29 -4.53
C SER A 80 -17.02 1.25 -4.52
N ASP A 81 -17.82 1.23 -5.60
CA ASP A 81 -19.05 2.01 -5.71
C ASP A 81 -20.27 1.28 -5.15
N ARG A 82 -20.22 -0.06 -5.10
CA ARG A 82 -21.35 -0.90 -4.64
C ARG A 82 -21.22 -1.34 -3.18
N MET A 83 -20.00 -1.46 -2.67
CA MET A 83 -19.72 -1.92 -1.32
C MET A 83 -19.28 -0.79 -0.42
N ASP A 84 -19.43 -0.97 0.89
CA ASP A 84 -18.84 -0.07 1.87
C ASP A 84 -17.30 -0.10 1.73
N ARG A 85 -16.75 1.05 1.36
CA ARG A 85 -15.32 1.26 1.10
C ARG A 85 -14.45 0.87 2.28
N ARG A 86 -14.95 1.02 3.51
CA ARG A 86 -14.21 0.63 4.72
C ARG A 86 -14.02 -0.88 4.79
N HIS A 87 -15.08 -1.65 4.53
CA HIS A 87 -15.00 -3.11 4.55
C HIS A 87 -14.14 -3.63 3.40
N LEU A 88 -14.24 -3.02 2.22
CA LEU A 88 -13.41 -3.39 1.07
C LEU A 88 -11.92 -3.16 1.36
N MET A 89 -11.58 -2.02 1.97
CA MET A 89 -10.20 -1.71 2.37
C MET A 89 -9.67 -2.73 3.38
N ILE A 90 -10.44 -3.02 4.44
CA ILE A 90 -10.04 -4.01 5.47
C ILE A 90 -9.84 -5.39 4.86
N ALA A 91 -10.73 -5.84 3.98
CA ALA A 91 -10.60 -7.13 3.32
C ALA A 91 -9.33 -7.21 2.45
N GLY A 92 -9.01 -6.13 1.72
CA GLY A 92 -7.77 -6.01 0.95
C GLY A 92 -6.53 -6.05 1.82
N ASP A 93 -6.52 -5.32 2.94
CA ASP A 93 -5.39 -5.29 3.88
C ASP A 93 -5.17 -6.66 4.54
N LEU A 94 -6.25 -7.38 4.89
CA LEU A 94 -6.17 -8.75 5.42
C LEU A 94 -5.63 -9.73 4.39
N LEU A 95 -6.08 -9.66 3.14
CA LEU A 95 -5.57 -10.49 2.06
C LEU A 95 -4.07 -10.23 1.83
N ARG A 96 -3.67 -8.96 1.83
CA ARG A 96 -2.27 -8.55 1.71
C ARG A 96 -1.44 -9.09 2.87
N LEU A 97 -1.94 -8.99 4.11
CA LEU A 97 -1.26 -9.54 5.29
C LEU A 97 -1.01 -11.03 5.12
N ILE A 98 -2.04 -11.80 4.73
CA ILE A 98 -1.91 -13.25 4.49
C ILE A 98 -0.85 -13.53 3.42
N ALA A 99 -0.89 -12.82 2.28
CA ALA A 99 0.06 -13.03 1.20
C ALA A 99 1.51 -12.77 1.64
N ILE A 100 1.76 -11.65 2.34
CA ILE A 100 3.10 -11.30 2.84
C ILE A 100 3.57 -12.32 3.89
N THR A 101 2.69 -12.75 4.80
CA THR A 101 3.03 -13.77 5.80
C THR A 101 3.39 -15.10 5.14
N VAL A 102 2.65 -15.54 4.13
CA VAL A 102 2.96 -16.78 3.38
C VAL A 102 4.33 -16.67 2.72
N ILE A 103 4.63 -15.54 2.06
CA ILE A 103 5.94 -15.31 1.44
C ILE A 103 7.05 -15.31 2.49
N GLY A 104 6.83 -14.66 3.64
CA GLY A 104 7.76 -14.67 4.75
C GLY A 104 8.05 -16.08 5.28
N ILE A 105 7.02 -16.91 5.43
CA ILE A 105 7.18 -18.32 5.84
C ILE A 105 7.97 -19.11 4.79
N LEU A 106 7.62 -18.97 3.50
CA LEU A 106 8.33 -19.64 2.41
C LEU A 106 9.78 -19.20 2.27
N CYS A 107 10.12 -17.99 2.68
CA CYS A 107 11.49 -17.48 2.69
C CYS A 107 12.33 -18.12 3.81
N LEU A 108 11.70 -18.57 4.89
CA LEU A 108 12.38 -19.18 6.04
C LEU A 108 12.62 -20.69 5.88
N THR A 109 11.91 -21.32 4.93
CA THR A 109 12.04 -22.75 4.59
C THR A 109 13.01 -22.94 3.43
#